data_AF-D8LFE2-F1
#
_entry.id   AF-D8LFE2-F1
#
_cell.length_a   1.000
_cell.length_b   1.000
_cell.length_c   1.000
_cell.angle_alpha   90.00
_cell.angle_beta   90.00
_cell.angle_gamma   90.00
#
_symmetry.space_group_name_H-M   'P 1'
#
loop_
_entity.id
_entity.type
_entity.pdbx_description
1 polymer ?
#
loop_
_entity_poly.entity_id
_entity_poly.type
_entity_poly.pdbx_seq_one_letter_code
_entity_poly.pdbx_strand_id
1 'polypeptide(L)' 'MYSLAEFNEKVLNSQSWLFVDSAILDVSEFAARHPGGRRLILNALGTDVTAEILG' A
#
# COMPACT_ATOMS: atom_id res chain seq x y z
N MET A 1 -14.54 -2.53 2.98
CA MET A 1 -13.59 -2.77 1.88
C MET A 1 -13.58 -1.54 1.01
N TYR A 2 -12.39 -1.06 0.64
CA TYR A 2 -12.25 0.08 -0.26
C TYR A 2 -12.47 -0.34 -1.71
N SER A 3 -12.78 0.62 -2.58
CA SER A 3 -12.94 0.39 -4.02
C SER A 3 -11.66 0.74 -4.78
N LEU A 4 -11.51 0.22 -6.02
CA LEU A 4 -10.41 0.66 -6.90
C LEU A 4 -10.49 2.17 -7.22
N ALA A 5 -11.70 2.73 -7.33
CA ALA A 5 -11.87 4.16 -7.58
C ALA A 5 -11.34 5.00 -6.41
N GLU A 6 -11.65 4.59 -5.18
CA GLU A 6 -11.14 5.22 -3.95
C GLU A 6 -9.63 5.05 -3.81
N PHE A 7 -9.10 3.86 -4.11
CA PHE A 7 -7.65 3.62 -4.13
C PHE A 7 -6.93 4.57 -5.09
N ASN A 8 -7.42 4.69 -6.33
CA ASN A 8 -6.84 5.60 -7.32
C ASN A 8 -6.90 7.05 -6.85
N GLU A 9 -8.03 7.48 -6.27
CA GLU A 9 -8.17 8.82 -5.68
C GLU A 9 -7.14 9.06 -4.56
N LYS A 10 -6.96 8.10 -3.65
CA LYS A 10 -6.01 8.21 -2.54
C LYS A 10 -4.55 8.23 -2.99
N VAL A 11 -4.19 7.37 -3.93
CA VAL A 11 -2.82 7.32 -4.51
C VAL A 11 -2.50 8.63 -5.25
N LEU A 12 -3.44 9.17 -6.04
CA LEU A 12 -3.28 10.47 -6.70
C LEU A 12 -3.09 11.62 -5.70
N ASN A 13 -3.74 11.53 -4.54
CA ASN A 13 -3.55 12.46 -3.42
C ASN A 13 -2.32 12.13 -2.54
N SER A 14 -1.39 11.31 -3.03
CA SER A 14 -0.15 10.94 -2.35
C SER A 14 -0.35 10.27 -0.97
N GLN A 15 -1.49 9.59 -0.76
CA GLN A 15 -1.70 8.79 0.44
C GLN A 15 -0.98 7.44 0.36
N SER A 16 -0.63 6.88 1.51
CA SER A 16 0.18 5.65 1.61
C SER A 16 -0.69 4.40 1.52
N TRP A 17 -1.15 4.06 0.31
CA TRP A 17 -2.06 2.94 0.07
C TRP A 17 -1.40 1.87 -0.80
N LEU A 18 -1.74 0.61 -0.56
CA LEU A 18 -1.21 -0.58 -1.26
C LEU A 18 -2.32 -1.58 -1.58
N PHE A 19 -2.06 -2.48 -2.52
CA PHE A 19 -2.93 -3.62 -2.82
C PHE A 19 -2.22 -4.94 -2.45
N VAL A 20 -2.90 -5.82 -1.72
CA VAL A 20 -2.39 -7.13 -1.28
C VAL A 20 -3.52 -8.15 -1.31
N ASP A 21 -3.39 -9.22 -2.07
CA ASP A 21 -4.34 -10.33 -2.15
C ASP A 21 -5.80 -9.86 -2.30
N SER A 22 -6.07 -9.07 -3.34
CA SER A 22 -7.40 -8.47 -3.59
C SER A 22 -7.89 -7.46 -2.54
N ALA A 23 -7.10 -7.14 -1.52
CA ALA A 23 -7.41 -6.15 -0.50
C ALA A 23 -6.63 -4.85 -0.68
N ILE A 24 -7.30 -3.73 -0.42
CA ILE A 24 -6.69 -2.40 -0.37
C ILE A 24 -6.37 -2.06 1.09
N LEU A 25 -5.15 -1.63 1.35
CA LEU A 25 -4.65 -1.29 2.68
C LEU A 25 -4.16 0.16 2.74
N ASP A 26 -4.61 0.91 3.74
CA ASP A 26 -3.95 2.13 4.18
C ASP A 26 -2.80 1.77 5.12
N VAL A 27 -1.57 2.06 4.71
CA VAL A 27 -0.35 1.74 5.45
C VAL A 27 0.34 2.98 6.02
N SER A 28 -0.35 4.12 6.10
CA SER A 28 0.23 5.40 6.57
C SER A 28 0.87 5.26 7.95
N GLU A 29 0.19 4.62 8.89
CA GLU A 29 0.71 4.36 10.25
C GLU A 29 1.75 3.23 10.30
N PHE A 30 1.58 2.21 9.46
CA PHE A 30 2.44 1.03 9.45
C PHE A 30 3.80 1.32 8.81
N ALA A 31 3.86 2.23 7.83
CA ALA A 31 5.09 2.61 7.11
C ALA A 31 6.24 2.98 8.04
N ALA A 32 5.95 3.67 9.15
CA ALA A 32 6.96 4.09 10.12
C ALA A 32 7.49 2.93 11.00
N ARG A 33 6.74 1.84 11.11
CA ARG A 33 7.02 0.70 12.02
C ARG A 33 7.37 -0.59 11.28
N HIS A 34 7.39 -0.53 9.95
CA HIS A 34 7.65 -1.69 9.11
C HIS A 34 9.04 -2.28 9.41
N PRO A 35 9.15 -3.56 9.82
CA PRO A 35 10.42 -4.18 10.19
C PRO A 35 11.48 -4.17 9.07
N GLY A 36 11.05 -4.29 7.81
CA GLY A 36 11.94 -4.18 6.65
C GLY A 36 12.37 -2.74 6.32
N GLY A 37 11.90 -1.77 7.09
CA GLY A 37 12.18 -0.36 6.92
C GLY A 37 11.12 0.37 6.09
N ARG A 38 10.94 1.66 6.42
CA ARG A 38 9.95 2.55 5.78
C ARG A 38 10.14 2.69 4.27
N ARG A 39 11.38 2.67 3.80
CA ARG A 39 11.70 2.91 2.38
C ARG A 39 11.07 1.88 1.45
N LEU A 40 10.99 0.62 1.88
CA LEU A 40 10.36 -0.45 1.09
C LEU A 40 8.89 -0.15 0.84
N ILE A 41 8.15 0.29 1.87
CA ILE A 41 6.74 0.66 1.71
C ILE A 41 6.58 1.90 0.84
N LEU A 42 7.41 2.94 1.04
CA LEU A 42 7.32 4.16 0.24
C LEU A 42 7.55 3.92 -1.26
N ASN A 43 8.42 2.98 -1.61
CA ASN A 43 8.70 2.65 -3.00
C ASN A 43 7.57 1.84 -3.66
N ALA A 44 6.71 1.20 -2.86
CA ALA A 44 5.63 0.34 -3.33
C ALA A 44 4.26 1.02 -3.33
N LEU A 45 4.13 2.26 -2.84
CA LEU A 45 2.85 2.95 -2.76
C LEU A 45 2.13 2.98 -4.11
N GLY A 46 0.83 2.67 -4.10
CA GLY A 46 0.01 2.62 -5.30
C GLY A 46 0.19 1.36 -6.15
N THR A 47 0.95 0.35 -5.71
CA THR A 47 1.13 -0.92 -6.43
C THR A 47 0.45 -2.09 -5.72
N ASP A 48 0.28 -3.18 -6.48
CA ASP A 48 0.01 -4.51 -5.96
C ASP A 48 1.34 -5.14 -5.51
N VAL A 49 1.39 -5.56 -4.24
CA VAL A 49 2.57 -6.19 -3.63
C VAL A 49 2.31 -7.64 -3.18
N THR A 50 1.28 -8.27 -3.76
CA THR A 50 0.87 -9.64 -3.39
C THR A 50 2.02 -10.63 -3.59
N ALA A 51 2.75 -10.54 -4.70
CA ALA A 51 3.86 -11.44 -5.00
C ALA A 51 5.04 -11.25 -4.03
N GLU A 52 5.33 -10.02 -3.62
CA GLU A 52 6.41 -9.69 -2.70
C GLU A 52 6.14 -10.16 -1.27
N ILE A 53 4.86 -10.27 -0.88
CA ILE A 53 4.46 -10.66 0.49
C ILE A 53 4.15 -12.16 0.59
N LEU A 54 3.54 -12.76 -0.43
CA LEU A 54 3.00 -14.13 -0.38
C LEU A 54 3.69 -15.12 -1.33
N GLY A 55 4.60 -14.63 -2.19
CA GLY A 55 5.33 -15.43 -3.18
C GLY A 55 6.59 -16.12 -2.67
#